data_AF-A0A9E1LGA4-F1
#
_entry.id   AF-A0A9E1LGA4-F1
#
_cell.length_a   1.000
_cell.length_b   1.000
_cell.length_c   1.000
_cell.angle_alpha   90.00
_cell.angle_beta   90.00
_cell.angle_gamma   90.00
#
_symmetry.space_group_name_H-M   'P 1'
#
loop_
_entity.id
_entity.type
_entity.pdbx_description
1 polymer ?
#
loop_
_entity_poly.entity_id
_entity_poly.type
_entity_poly.pdbx_seq_one_letter_code
_entity_poly.pdbx_strand_id
1 'polypeptide(L)'
;MPNKFPLWKNVLILLVVTFGFIYAAPNLYPPDPAVQLSGQSGAMVIDQAILDKVESSLDEAGIEYFAGEADGSTALVRLRDGGLQLRAKEVIQAEMGGDYIVALNLAPTTPDWLLSLGGAPMKLGLDLRGGVHFLLEVDLDSALTNRLEADLLNIKTELREERIRYGSFSVKGRQIVGQFRDEEQVERASALIRANYRDLQPQSGQGQNALSLVLNLSDVATREIEDNAIKQNLTSLRNRVNELGVSEPLVSRQGKNRIVVELPGVQDTAEAKRIIGKTANLEFRLESDGRSGETFDFRTPSGQGPNARLENKAVITGENVTDARASFDENGRPQVSIDLDAKGGWQMGYATRDNIGRALGVLFIEYKTRLDKSIDENGEL
;
A
#
# COMPACT_ATOMS: atom_id res chain seq x y z
N MET A 1 -19.22 -65.69 -19.48
CA MET A 1 -18.17 -64.69 -19.19
C MET A 1 -18.74 -63.69 -18.18
N PRO A 2 -18.02 -63.34 -17.10
CA PRO A 2 -18.58 -62.60 -15.97
C PRO A 2 -18.83 -61.09 -16.24
N ASN A 3 -18.68 -60.62 -17.48
CA ASN A 3 -18.86 -59.22 -17.84
C ASN A 3 -20.13 -59.02 -18.67
N LYS A 4 -21.09 -58.25 -18.15
CA LYS A 4 -22.41 -58.01 -18.76
C LYS A 4 -22.45 -56.80 -19.70
N PHE A 5 -21.38 -56.00 -19.75
CA PHE A 5 -21.31 -54.79 -20.57
C PHE A 5 -20.49 -54.99 -21.86
N PRO A 6 -20.89 -54.37 -22.99
CA PRO A 6 -20.06 -54.27 -24.18
C PRO A 6 -18.69 -53.66 -23.89
N LEU A 7 -17.64 -54.12 -24.59
CA LEU A 7 -16.25 -53.67 -24.40
C LEU A 7 -16.11 -52.13 -24.40
N TRP A 8 -16.79 -51.44 -25.30
CA TRP A 8 -16.72 -49.97 -25.40
C TRP A 8 -17.25 -49.26 -24.14
N LYS A 9 -18.27 -49.81 -23.46
CA LYS A 9 -18.79 -49.24 -22.21
C LYS A 9 -17.78 -49.41 -21.07
N ASN A 10 -17.11 -50.57 -21.02
CA ASN A 10 -16.07 -50.81 -20.02
C ASN A 10 -14.85 -49.90 -20.26
N VAL A 11 -14.46 -49.69 -21.52
CA VAL A 11 -13.40 -48.74 -21.88
C VAL A 11 -13.79 -47.31 -21.51
N LEU A 12 -15.04 -46.90 -21.76
CA LEU A 12 -15.54 -45.59 -21.37
C LEU A 12 -15.51 -45.39 -19.85
N ILE A 13 -15.97 -46.39 -19.08
CA ILE A 13 -15.93 -46.34 -17.61
C ILE A 13 -14.49 -46.22 -17.11
N LEU A 14 -13.57 -47.02 -17.65
CA LEU A 14 -12.17 -46.97 -17.26
C LEU A 14 -11.54 -45.61 -17.58
N LEU A 15 -11.88 -45.03 -18.73
CA LEU A 15 -11.42 -43.69 -19.13
C LEU A 15 -11.96 -42.63 -18.16
N VAL A 16 -13.26 -42.63 -17.85
CA VAL A 16 -13.87 -41.69 -16.89
C VAL A 16 -13.25 -41.81 -15.50
N VAL A 17 -13.03 -43.04 -15.00
CA VAL A 17 -12.38 -43.28 -13.71
C VAL A 17 -10.94 -42.77 -13.72
N THR A 18 -10.19 -43.02 -14.80
CA THR A 18 -8.81 -42.55 -14.95
C THR A 18 -8.75 -41.02 -14.95
N PHE A 19 -9.63 -40.34 -15.68
CA PHE A 19 -9.74 -38.87 -15.62
C PHE A 19 -10.10 -38.39 -14.22
N GLY A 20 -11.04 -39.05 -13.53
CA GLY A 20 -11.39 -38.73 -12.15
C GLY A 20 -10.19 -38.83 -11.21
N PHE A 21 -9.37 -39.88 -11.32
CA PHE A 21 -8.14 -40.01 -10.54
C PHE A 21 -7.10 -38.94 -10.87
N ILE A 22 -6.90 -38.61 -12.15
CA ILE A 22 -5.94 -37.57 -12.56
C ILE A 22 -6.36 -36.21 -12.00
N TYR A 23 -7.65 -35.85 -12.06
CA TYR A 23 -8.15 -34.58 -11.52
C TYR A 23 -8.25 -34.55 -9.98
N ALA A 24 -8.30 -35.71 -9.32
CA ALA A 24 -8.27 -35.81 -7.86
C ALA A 24 -6.84 -35.89 -7.28
N ALA A 25 -5.87 -36.34 -8.07
CA ALA A 25 -4.47 -36.50 -7.69
C ALA A 25 -3.80 -35.25 -7.09
N PRO A 26 -4.12 -34.00 -7.50
CA PRO A 26 -3.50 -32.82 -6.89
C PRO A 26 -3.70 -32.73 -5.37
N ASN A 27 -4.79 -33.30 -4.84
CA ASN A 27 -5.07 -33.29 -3.40
C ASN A 27 -4.20 -34.27 -2.60
N LEU A 28 -3.44 -35.16 -3.25
CA LEU A 28 -2.51 -36.08 -2.60
C LEU A 28 -1.15 -35.44 -2.29
N TYR A 29 -0.92 -34.21 -2.75
CA TYR A 29 0.30 -33.45 -2.56
C TYR A 29 0.03 -32.29 -1.60
N PRO A 30 0.13 -32.52 -0.27
CA PRO A 30 0.00 -31.44 0.71
C PRO A 30 1.20 -30.49 0.59
N PRO A 31 0.99 -29.17 0.75
CA PRO A 31 2.08 -28.22 0.64
C PRO A 31 3.03 -28.31 1.84
N ASP A 32 4.32 -28.06 1.60
CA ASP A 32 5.36 -28.12 2.63
C ASP A 32 5.40 -26.83 3.45
N PRO A 33 5.63 -26.91 4.78
CA PRO A 33 5.87 -25.72 5.59
C PRO A 33 7.15 -25.02 5.14
N ALA A 34 7.05 -23.74 4.79
CA ALA A 34 8.19 -22.93 4.35
C ALA A 34 8.25 -21.57 5.06
N VAL A 35 9.44 -20.97 5.05
CA VAL A 35 9.65 -19.56 5.39
C VAL A 35 10.20 -18.87 4.15
N GLN A 36 9.61 -17.72 3.82
CA GLN A 36 10.00 -16.95 2.66
C GLN A 36 10.59 -15.61 3.10
N LEU A 37 11.69 -15.24 2.45
CA LEU A 37 12.34 -13.96 2.55
C LEU A 37 12.10 -13.20 1.24
N SER A 38 11.66 -11.95 1.34
CA SER A 38 11.56 -11.05 0.19
C SER A 38 12.16 -9.69 0.50
N GLY A 39 12.63 -8.98 -0.52
CA GLY A 39 13.11 -7.61 -0.35
C GLY A 39 11.98 -6.66 0.05
N GLN A 40 12.30 -5.63 0.83
CA GLN A 40 11.35 -4.56 1.14
C GLN A 40 10.98 -3.76 -0.12
N SER A 41 11.88 -3.71 -1.12
CA SER A 41 11.60 -3.14 -2.43
C SER A 41 11.69 -4.19 -3.53
N GLY A 42 10.80 -4.11 -4.53
CA GLY A 42 10.81 -5.03 -5.69
C GLY A 42 12.03 -4.89 -6.61
N ALA A 43 12.92 -3.94 -6.33
CA ALA A 43 14.19 -3.76 -7.05
C ALA A 43 15.37 -4.47 -6.37
N MET A 44 15.17 -5.02 -5.16
CA MET A 44 16.19 -5.81 -4.47
C MET A 44 16.29 -7.20 -5.10
N VAL A 45 17.51 -7.60 -5.41
CA VAL A 45 17.81 -8.95 -5.91
C VAL A 45 18.15 -9.83 -4.71
N ILE A 46 17.49 -10.98 -4.64
CA ILE A 46 17.79 -12.04 -3.67
C ILE A 46 18.63 -13.11 -4.36
N ASP A 47 19.90 -13.16 -4.01
CA ASP A 47 20.89 -14.07 -4.58
C ASP A 47 21.19 -15.26 -3.64
N GLN A 48 22.04 -16.17 -4.13
CA GLN A 48 22.44 -17.35 -3.36
C GLN A 48 23.14 -16.98 -2.05
N ALA A 49 23.88 -15.86 -2.01
CA ALA A 49 24.57 -15.43 -0.79
C ALA A 49 23.58 -15.07 0.33
N ILE A 50 22.44 -14.45 -0.01
CA ILE A 50 21.36 -14.20 0.94
C ILE A 50 20.74 -15.51 1.42
N LEU A 51 20.50 -16.47 0.52
CA LEU A 51 19.98 -17.79 0.89
C LEU A 51 20.93 -18.52 1.85
N ASP A 52 22.23 -18.54 1.55
CA ASP A 52 23.25 -19.17 2.40
C ASP A 52 23.30 -18.52 3.79
N LYS A 53 23.09 -17.20 3.88
CA LYS A 53 23.00 -16.49 5.16
C LYS A 53 21.75 -16.89 5.96
N VAL A 54 20.61 -17.02 5.29
CA VAL A 54 19.36 -17.50 5.90
C VAL A 54 19.54 -18.92 6.43
N GLU A 55 20.10 -19.81 5.63
CA GLU A 55 20.37 -21.20 6.00
C GLU A 55 21.32 -21.31 7.21
N SER A 56 22.42 -20.53 7.20
CA SER A 56 23.34 -20.46 8.35
C SER A 56 22.65 -20.02 9.64
N SER A 57 21.70 -19.06 9.56
CA SER A 57 20.96 -18.61 10.75
C SER A 57 20.04 -19.70 11.31
N LEU A 58 19.47 -20.54 10.44
CA LEU A 58 18.64 -21.67 10.84
C LEU A 58 19.47 -22.79 11.47
N ASP A 59 20.65 -23.07 10.91
CA ASP A 59 21.61 -24.04 11.47
C ASP A 59 22.06 -23.64 12.87
N GLU A 60 22.42 -22.38 13.08
CA GLU A 60 22.80 -21.84 14.40
C GLU A 60 21.66 -21.97 15.43
N ALA A 61 20.42 -21.82 14.99
CA ALA A 61 19.23 -21.96 15.82
C ALA A 61 18.78 -23.42 16.03
N GLY A 62 19.42 -24.39 15.36
CA GLY A 62 19.09 -25.82 15.41
C GLY A 62 17.75 -26.15 14.75
N ILE A 63 17.39 -25.44 13.67
CA ILE A 63 16.13 -25.61 12.95
C ILE A 63 16.37 -26.44 11.69
N GLU A 64 15.74 -27.61 11.61
CA GLU A 64 15.91 -28.50 10.46
C GLU A 64 15.13 -28.02 9.23
N TYR A 65 15.87 -27.79 8.14
CA TYR A 65 15.33 -27.55 6.80
C TYR A 65 15.81 -28.64 5.82
N PHE A 66 15.23 -28.71 4.63
CA PHE A 66 15.62 -29.72 3.64
C PHE A 66 15.83 -29.20 2.22
N ALA A 67 15.33 -28.01 1.90
CA ALA A 67 15.55 -27.37 0.61
C ALA A 67 15.45 -25.85 0.74
N GLY A 68 16.38 -25.13 0.12
CA GLY A 68 16.34 -23.70 -0.09
C GLY A 68 16.36 -23.39 -1.58
N GLU A 69 15.57 -22.42 -2.03
CA GLU A 69 15.60 -21.92 -3.40
C GLU A 69 15.52 -20.39 -3.42
N ALA A 70 16.31 -19.75 -4.29
CA ALA A 70 16.26 -18.33 -4.53
C ALA A 70 15.93 -18.07 -6.01
N ASP A 71 14.90 -17.27 -6.27
CA ASP A 71 14.40 -16.99 -7.63
C ASP A 71 14.87 -15.63 -8.19
N GLY A 72 15.72 -14.91 -7.44
CA GLY A 72 16.18 -13.56 -7.76
C GLY A 72 15.36 -12.45 -7.11
N SER A 73 14.13 -12.73 -6.67
CA SER A 73 13.23 -11.77 -6.01
C SER A 73 12.83 -12.21 -4.60
N THR A 74 12.76 -13.51 -4.39
CA THR A 74 12.43 -14.17 -3.12
C THR A 74 13.39 -15.32 -2.87
N ALA A 75 13.63 -15.61 -1.59
CA ALA A 75 14.26 -16.84 -1.15
C ALA A 75 13.24 -17.62 -0.31
N LEU A 76 13.14 -18.92 -0.56
CA LEU A 76 12.20 -19.79 0.10
C LEU A 76 12.94 -20.98 0.71
N VAL A 77 12.75 -21.21 2.00
CA VAL A 77 13.35 -22.33 2.73
C VAL A 77 12.24 -23.25 3.23
N ARG A 78 12.27 -24.51 2.79
CA ARG A 78 11.33 -25.56 3.18
C ARG A 78 11.81 -26.24 4.46
N LEU A 79 10.94 -26.27 5.47
CA LEU A 79 11.20 -26.84 6.78
C LEU A 79 10.68 -28.28 6.87
N ARG A 80 11.30 -29.10 7.73
CA ARG A 80 10.83 -30.47 7.97
C ARG A 80 9.59 -30.54 8.85
N ASP A 81 9.40 -29.54 9.72
CA ASP A 81 8.32 -29.48 10.69
C ASP A 81 7.63 -28.10 10.66
N GLY A 82 6.31 -28.10 10.54
CA GLY A 82 5.48 -26.89 10.60
C GLY A 82 5.51 -26.22 11.97
N GLY A 83 5.73 -26.98 13.06
CA GLY A 83 5.87 -26.43 14.40
C GLY A 83 7.07 -25.49 14.57
N LEU A 84 8.08 -25.63 13.71
CA LEU A 84 9.30 -24.81 13.73
C LEU A 84 9.18 -23.54 12.89
N GLN A 85 8.13 -23.39 12.07
CA GLN A 85 7.97 -22.25 11.16
C GLN A 85 8.01 -20.89 11.87
N LEU A 86 7.33 -20.77 13.02
CA LEU A 86 7.27 -19.52 13.75
C LEU A 86 8.64 -19.13 14.29
N ARG A 87 9.34 -20.09 14.90
CA ARG A 87 10.69 -19.90 15.42
C ARG A 87 11.70 -19.61 14.30
N ALA A 88 11.58 -20.30 13.16
CA ALA A 88 12.39 -20.06 11.98
C ALA A 88 12.22 -18.63 11.46
N LYS A 89 10.97 -18.17 11.37
CA LYS A 89 10.66 -16.79 10.99
C LYS A 89 11.30 -15.79 11.97
N GLU A 90 11.19 -16.01 13.27
CA GLU A 90 11.76 -15.11 14.30
C GLU A 90 13.29 -15.01 14.17
N VAL A 91 13.98 -16.15 14.02
CA VAL A 91 15.43 -16.21 13.84
C VAL A 91 15.86 -15.47 12.57
N ILE A 92 15.23 -15.78 11.44
CA ILE A 92 15.56 -15.14 10.15
C ILE A 92 15.23 -13.64 10.23
N GLN A 93 14.13 -13.25 10.87
CA GLN A 93 13.73 -11.85 11.01
C GLN A 93 14.68 -11.07 11.91
N ALA A 94 15.28 -11.72 12.92
CA ALA A 94 16.25 -11.10 13.82
C ALA A 94 17.59 -10.82 13.10
N GLU A 95 18.01 -11.74 12.22
CA GLU A 95 19.30 -11.70 11.50
C GLU A 95 19.24 -10.90 10.18
N MET A 96 18.11 -11.00 9.47
CA MET A 96 17.88 -10.35 8.17
C MET A 96 17.01 -9.10 8.28
N GLY A 97 16.59 -8.70 9.48
CA GLY A 97 15.69 -7.58 9.69
C GLY A 97 16.20 -6.25 9.10
N GLY A 98 15.28 -5.35 8.77
CA GLY A 98 15.57 -4.06 8.15
C GLY A 98 15.12 -4.04 6.70
N ASP A 99 16.00 -4.46 5.80
CA ASP A 99 15.77 -4.39 4.34
C ASP A 99 14.94 -5.56 3.78
N TYR A 100 14.66 -6.58 4.59
CA TYR A 100 13.94 -7.79 4.17
C TYR A 100 12.67 -8.05 4.99
N ILE A 101 11.68 -8.61 4.32
CA ILE A 101 10.40 -9.04 4.89
C ILE A 101 10.41 -10.57 4.98
N VAL A 102 10.31 -11.10 6.21
CA VAL A 102 10.22 -12.54 6.48
C VAL A 102 8.76 -12.93 6.71
N ALA A 103 8.32 -13.96 5.99
CA ALA A 103 6.94 -14.43 5.97
C ALA A 103 6.85 -15.93 6.15
N LEU A 104 5.74 -16.38 6.75
CA LEU A 104 5.35 -17.78 6.71
C LEU A 104 4.76 -18.07 5.33
N ASN A 105 5.10 -19.21 4.75
CA ASN A 105 4.59 -19.67 3.46
C ASN A 105 4.35 -21.20 3.49
N LEU A 106 3.56 -21.70 2.55
CA LEU A 106 3.34 -23.10 2.25
C LEU A 106 3.74 -23.37 0.80
N ALA A 107 4.85 -24.07 0.60
CA ALA A 107 5.39 -24.34 -0.72
C ALA A 107 4.55 -25.42 -1.44
N PRO A 108 4.11 -25.18 -2.69
CA PRO A 108 3.36 -26.18 -3.43
C PRO A 108 4.24 -27.39 -3.77
N THR A 109 3.70 -28.59 -3.58
CA THR A 109 4.35 -29.88 -3.87
C THR A 109 3.74 -30.59 -5.08
N THR A 110 2.74 -29.97 -5.72
CA THR A 110 2.05 -30.50 -6.89
C THR A 110 3.00 -30.56 -8.09
N PRO A 111 3.18 -31.72 -8.75
CA PRO A 111 4.04 -31.83 -9.92
C PRO A 111 3.58 -30.98 -11.12
N ASP A 112 4.52 -30.42 -11.86
CA ASP A 112 4.25 -29.53 -13.01
C ASP A 112 3.37 -30.17 -14.09
N TRP A 113 3.55 -31.47 -14.35
CA TRP A 113 2.75 -32.18 -15.36
C TRP A 113 1.25 -32.19 -15.00
N LEU A 114 0.94 -32.21 -13.70
CA LEU A 114 -0.43 -32.22 -13.20
C LEU A 114 -1.06 -30.82 -13.29
N LEU A 115 -0.26 -29.79 -12.98
CA LEU A 115 -0.65 -28.38 -13.12
C LEU A 115 -0.90 -28.02 -14.60
N SER A 116 -0.04 -28.50 -15.50
CA SER A 116 -0.16 -28.25 -16.95
C SER A 116 -1.44 -28.84 -17.57
N LEU A 117 -2.00 -29.90 -16.97
CA LEU A 117 -3.27 -30.51 -17.35
C LEU A 117 -4.50 -29.79 -16.75
N GLY A 118 -4.31 -28.70 -16.02
CA GLY A 118 -5.37 -27.97 -15.31
C GLY A 118 -5.79 -28.62 -13.99
N GLY A 119 -5.04 -29.61 -13.49
CA GLY A 119 -5.27 -30.24 -12.20
C GLY A 119 -4.78 -29.33 -11.07
N ALA A 120 -5.67 -28.50 -10.54
CA ALA A 120 -5.39 -27.71 -9.34
C ALA A 120 -5.98 -28.40 -8.09
N PRO A 121 -5.29 -28.35 -6.93
CA PRO A 121 -5.88 -28.82 -5.68
C PRO A 121 -7.12 -28.00 -5.32
N MET A 122 -8.05 -28.60 -4.57
CA MET A 122 -9.28 -27.93 -4.17
C MET A 122 -8.98 -26.65 -3.39
N LYS A 123 -9.75 -25.58 -3.67
CA LYS A 123 -9.69 -24.34 -2.90
C LYS A 123 -10.36 -24.56 -1.55
N LEU A 124 -9.54 -24.67 -0.51
CA LEU A 124 -9.99 -24.74 0.88
C LEU A 124 -10.14 -23.31 1.45
N GLY A 125 -11.12 -23.09 2.33
CA GLY A 125 -11.32 -21.80 3.02
C GLY A 125 -10.19 -21.49 4.02
N LEU A 126 -10.18 -20.27 4.58
CA LEU A 126 -9.14 -19.78 5.50
C LEU A 126 -8.84 -20.76 6.65
N ASP A 127 -9.87 -21.33 7.26
CA ASP A 127 -9.73 -22.24 8.40
C ASP A 127 -9.09 -23.59 8.04
N LEU A 128 -9.12 -23.97 6.75
CA LEU A 128 -8.65 -25.27 6.26
C LEU A 128 -7.36 -25.20 5.44
N ARG A 129 -7.10 -24.06 4.77
CA ARG A 129 -5.90 -23.84 3.94
C ARG A 129 -4.90 -22.89 4.57
N GLY A 130 -5.30 -22.17 5.62
CA GLY A 130 -4.60 -20.97 6.04
C GLY A 130 -4.79 -19.82 5.05
N GLY A 131 -4.25 -18.67 5.43
CA GLY A 131 -4.36 -17.41 4.71
C GLY A 131 -3.98 -16.28 5.64
N VAL A 132 -4.14 -15.04 5.19
CA VAL A 132 -3.77 -13.86 5.97
C VAL A 132 -4.98 -13.03 6.34
N HIS A 133 -5.02 -12.65 7.60
CA HIS A 133 -5.97 -11.70 8.16
C HIS A 133 -5.19 -10.44 8.56
N PHE A 134 -5.46 -9.32 7.89
CA PHE A 134 -4.90 -8.03 8.22
C PHE A 134 -5.95 -7.14 8.86
N LEU A 135 -5.58 -6.55 9.99
CA LEU A 135 -6.33 -5.47 10.61
C LEU A 135 -5.54 -4.17 10.42
N LEU A 136 -6.09 -3.27 9.60
CA LEU A 136 -5.47 -2.00 9.24
C LEU A 136 -6.22 -0.86 9.91
N GLU A 137 -5.49 0.14 10.42
CA GLU A 137 -6.06 1.36 10.99
C GLU A 137 -5.80 2.54 10.06
N VAL A 138 -6.84 3.30 9.74
CA VAL A 138 -6.76 4.47 8.87
C VAL A 138 -6.34 5.68 9.70
N ASP A 139 -5.33 6.41 9.23
CA ASP A 139 -4.90 7.68 9.84
C ASP A 139 -5.90 8.80 9.52
N LEU A 140 -6.93 8.89 10.36
CA LEU A 140 -7.99 9.90 10.24
C LEU A 140 -7.48 11.30 10.61
N ASP A 141 -6.48 11.41 11.48
CA ASP A 141 -5.94 12.70 11.91
C ASP A 141 -5.18 13.38 10.77
N SER A 142 -4.40 12.63 9.98
CA SER A 142 -3.76 13.14 8.78
C SER A 142 -4.78 13.60 7.73
N ALA A 143 -5.87 12.83 7.51
CA ALA A 143 -6.92 13.23 6.56
C ALA A 143 -7.60 14.56 6.95
N LEU A 144 -7.86 14.76 8.24
CA LEU A 144 -8.43 16.00 8.77
C LEU A 144 -7.43 17.16 8.69
N THR A 145 -6.17 16.93 9.03
CA THR A 145 -5.11 17.94 8.95
C THR A 145 -4.92 18.42 7.52
N ASN A 146 -4.83 17.50 6.55
CA ASN A 146 -4.74 17.82 5.13
C ASN A 146 -5.94 18.65 4.64
N ARG A 147 -7.15 18.32 5.12
CA ARG A 147 -8.36 19.11 4.82
C ARG A 147 -8.25 20.53 5.37
N LEU A 148 -7.83 20.68 6.63
CA LEU A 148 -7.64 21.99 7.26
C LEU A 148 -6.56 22.82 6.57
N GLU A 149 -5.48 22.20 6.11
CA GLU A 149 -4.42 22.89 5.36
C GLU A 149 -4.91 23.38 3.99
N ALA A 150 -5.69 22.56 3.27
CA ALA A 150 -6.31 22.97 2.03
C ALA A 150 -7.26 24.16 2.23
N ASP A 151 -8.12 24.10 3.26
CA ASP A 151 -9.02 25.20 3.59
C ASP A 151 -8.25 26.45 4.04
N LEU A 152 -7.16 26.29 4.81
CA LEU A 152 -6.28 27.38 5.24
C LEU A 152 -5.73 28.17 4.04
N LEU A 153 -5.30 27.49 2.98
CA LEU A 153 -4.77 28.12 1.76
C LEU A 153 -5.85 28.96 1.04
N ASN A 154 -7.07 28.43 0.95
CA ASN A 154 -8.20 29.13 0.34
C ASN A 154 -8.58 30.35 1.18
N ILE A 155 -8.73 30.19 2.50
CA ILE A 155 -9.01 31.30 3.43
C ILE A 155 -7.94 32.39 3.34
N LYS A 156 -6.66 32.04 3.30
CA LYS A 156 -5.56 33.02 3.14
C LYS A 156 -5.67 33.82 1.83
N THR A 157 -6.23 33.23 0.79
CA THR A 157 -6.42 33.88 -0.51
C THR A 157 -7.60 34.84 -0.45
N GLU A 158 -8.74 34.40 0.05
CA GLU A 158 -9.92 35.25 0.25
C GLU A 158 -9.66 36.42 1.21
N LEU A 159 -8.98 36.20 2.34
CA LEU A 159 -8.61 37.27 3.26
C LEU A 159 -7.73 38.34 2.60
N ARG A 160 -6.87 37.95 1.65
CA ARG A 160 -6.03 38.89 0.89
C ARG A 160 -6.85 39.69 -0.12
N GLU A 161 -7.81 39.05 -0.79
CA GLU A 161 -8.72 39.70 -1.74
C GLU A 161 -9.60 40.75 -1.05
N GLU A 162 -10.15 40.41 0.11
CA GLU A 162 -10.96 41.32 0.95
C GLU A 162 -10.11 42.31 1.77
N ARG A 163 -8.78 42.30 1.58
CA ARG A 163 -7.81 43.19 2.26
C ARG A 163 -7.84 43.11 3.80
N ILE A 164 -8.20 41.96 4.35
CA ILE A 164 -8.21 41.69 5.80
C ILE A 164 -6.79 41.32 6.22
N ARG A 165 -6.22 42.10 7.15
CA ARG A 165 -4.82 41.91 7.58
C ARG A 165 -4.73 40.92 8.74
N TYR A 166 -4.00 39.82 8.54
CA TYR A 166 -3.66 38.85 9.57
C TYR A 166 -2.15 38.85 9.87
N GLY A 167 -1.78 38.47 11.08
CA GLY A 167 -0.39 38.27 11.52
C GLY A 167 0.10 36.86 11.20
N SER A 168 -0.34 35.87 11.98
CA SER A 168 -0.05 34.45 11.76
C SER A 168 -1.35 33.67 11.51
N PHE A 169 -1.36 32.77 10.53
CA PHE A 169 -2.51 31.90 10.25
C PHE A 169 -1.97 30.50 9.93
N SER A 170 -2.23 29.53 10.81
CA SER A 170 -1.64 28.18 10.75
C SER A 170 -2.59 27.11 11.30
N VAL A 171 -2.46 25.88 10.80
CA VAL A 171 -3.08 24.71 11.43
C VAL A 171 -2.28 24.34 12.69
N LYS A 172 -2.99 24.07 13.79
CA LYS A 172 -2.42 23.54 15.04
C LYS A 172 -3.27 22.34 15.47
N GLY A 173 -2.76 21.13 15.25
CA GLY A 173 -3.52 19.90 15.47
C GLY A 173 -4.77 19.89 14.59
N ARG A 174 -5.96 19.82 15.20
CA ARG A 174 -7.26 19.76 14.50
C ARG A 174 -7.97 21.11 14.38
N GLN A 175 -7.24 22.20 14.51
CA GLN A 175 -7.80 23.55 14.52
C GLN A 175 -6.99 24.50 13.62
N ILE A 176 -7.67 25.47 13.03
CA ILE A 176 -7.00 26.61 12.38
C ILE A 176 -6.94 27.75 13.39
N VAL A 177 -5.73 28.26 13.63
CA VAL A 177 -5.50 29.37 14.56
C VAL A 177 -4.94 30.56 13.80
N GLY A 178 -5.69 31.66 13.88
CA GLY A 178 -5.32 32.96 13.35
C GLY A 178 -5.03 33.98 14.44
N GLN A 179 -4.03 34.82 14.22
CA GLN A 179 -3.75 36.01 15.01
C GLN A 179 -3.89 37.25 14.14
N PHE A 180 -4.56 38.26 14.68
CA PHE A 180 -4.86 39.52 14.02
C PHE A 180 -4.29 40.70 14.83
N ARG A 181 -4.28 41.88 14.21
CA ARG A 181 -3.78 43.11 14.86
C ARG A 181 -4.84 43.78 15.73
N ASP A 182 -6.08 43.76 15.26
CA ASP A 182 -7.20 44.51 15.84
C ASP A 182 -8.46 43.62 15.85
N GLU A 183 -9.34 43.84 16.82
CA GLU A 183 -10.60 43.08 16.97
C GLU A 183 -11.53 43.24 15.75
N GLU A 184 -11.53 44.40 15.11
CA GLU A 184 -12.31 44.64 13.89
C GLU A 184 -11.91 43.68 12.75
N GLN A 185 -10.63 43.36 12.63
CA GLN A 185 -10.15 42.40 11.61
C GLN A 185 -10.61 40.98 11.94
N VAL A 186 -10.66 40.62 13.23
CA VAL A 186 -11.19 39.32 13.69
C VAL A 186 -12.67 39.20 13.36
N GLU A 187 -13.46 40.24 13.63
CA GLU A 187 -14.89 40.25 13.33
C GLU A 187 -15.15 40.09 11.83
N ARG A 188 -14.47 40.89 10.99
CA ARG A 188 -14.55 40.81 9.52
C ARG A 188 -14.14 39.44 9.01
N ALA A 189 -13.03 38.88 9.49
CA ALA A 189 -12.59 37.54 9.13
C ALA A 189 -13.60 36.47 9.54
N SER A 190 -14.15 36.56 10.76
CA SER A 190 -15.13 35.61 11.28
C SER A 190 -16.44 35.65 10.49
N ALA A 191 -16.85 36.82 9.99
CA ALA A 191 -18.05 36.99 9.18
C ALA A 191 -17.86 36.40 7.79
N LEU A 192 -16.71 36.67 7.15
CA LEU A 192 -16.35 36.11 5.85
C LEU A 192 -16.30 34.58 5.91
N ILE A 193 -15.62 34.02 6.92
CA ILE A 193 -15.47 32.56 7.06
C ILE A 193 -16.82 31.90 7.34
N ARG A 194 -17.66 32.48 8.20
CA ARG A 194 -19.02 31.94 8.44
C ARG A 194 -19.91 31.97 7.21
N ALA A 195 -19.70 32.94 6.31
CA ALA A 195 -20.47 33.03 5.06
C ALA A 195 -20.05 31.97 4.04
N ASN A 196 -18.73 31.77 3.88
CA ASN A 196 -18.17 30.94 2.81
C ASN A 196 -17.89 29.48 3.24
N TYR A 197 -17.62 29.23 4.52
CA TYR A 197 -17.20 27.93 5.06
C TYR A 197 -18.17 27.44 6.13
N ARG A 198 -19.19 26.69 5.71
CA ARG A 198 -20.19 26.10 6.63
C ARG A 198 -19.62 25.03 7.55
N ASP A 199 -18.56 24.37 7.10
CA ASP A 199 -17.93 23.25 7.80
C ASP A 199 -17.01 23.72 8.92
N LEU A 200 -16.60 24.99 8.91
CA LEU A 200 -15.70 25.59 9.90
C LEU A 200 -16.50 26.45 10.89
N GLN A 201 -16.43 26.09 12.17
CA GLN A 201 -17.09 26.80 13.25
C GLN A 201 -16.06 27.56 14.08
N PRO A 202 -16.22 28.89 14.24
CA PRO A 202 -15.39 29.64 15.16
C PRO A 202 -15.69 29.22 16.60
N GLN A 203 -14.64 28.87 17.34
CA GLN A 203 -14.75 28.52 18.75
C GLN A 203 -14.65 29.80 19.59
N SER A 204 -15.75 30.26 20.18
CA SER A 204 -15.75 31.35 21.15
C SER A 204 -15.73 30.78 22.58
N GLY A 205 -14.56 30.76 23.21
CA GLY A 205 -14.40 30.33 24.61
C GLY A 205 -14.12 31.50 25.56
N GLN A 206 -14.67 31.48 26.78
CA GLN A 206 -14.28 32.41 27.85
C GLN A 206 -12.79 32.23 28.16
N GLY A 207 -11.98 33.28 27.94
CA GLY A 207 -10.52 33.27 28.14
C GLY A 207 -9.68 33.19 26.85
N GLN A 208 -10.30 33.17 25.67
CA GLN A 208 -9.56 33.32 24.41
C GLN A 208 -9.11 34.77 24.20
N ASN A 209 -7.93 34.93 23.59
CA ASN A 209 -7.40 36.23 23.23
C ASN A 209 -8.30 36.87 22.17
N ALA A 210 -8.79 38.09 22.42
CA ALA A 210 -9.71 38.80 21.53
C ALA A 210 -9.12 39.07 20.14
N LEU A 211 -7.78 39.04 20.02
CA LEU A 211 -7.04 39.18 18.76
C LEU A 211 -6.79 37.85 18.04
N SER A 212 -7.36 36.75 18.53
CA SER A 212 -7.21 35.42 17.94
C SER A 212 -8.53 34.85 17.43
N LEU A 213 -8.46 34.14 16.31
CA LEU A 213 -9.57 33.40 15.73
C LEU A 213 -9.21 31.92 15.70
N VAL A 214 -10.00 31.10 16.37
CA VAL A 214 -9.85 29.64 16.37
C VAL A 214 -11.02 29.04 15.62
N LEU A 215 -10.74 28.22 14.60
CA LEU A 215 -11.74 27.55 13.78
C LEU A 215 -11.58 26.04 13.93
N ASN A 216 -12.69 25.36 14.20
CA ASN A 216 -12.77 23.91 14.26
C ASN A 216 -13.66 23.39 13.14
N LEU A 217 -13.37 22.19 12.66
CA LEU A 217 -14.34 21.48 11.84
C LEU A 217 -15.58 21.13 12.67
N SER A 218 -16.75 21.28 12.07
CA SER A 218 -17.99 20.79 12.65
C SER A 218 -17.96 19.26 12.80
N ASP A 219 -18.75 18.72 13.74
CA ASP A 219 -18.85 17.27 13.93
C ASP A 219 -19.36 16.56 12.68
N VAL A 220 -20.23 17.20 11.90
CA VAL A 220 -20.78 16.67 10.66
C VAL A 220 -19.67 16.55 9.61
N ALA A 221 -18.93 17.64 9.37
CA ALA A 221 -17.82 17.65 8.43
C ALA A 221 -16.72 16.65 8.84
N THR A 222 -16.41 16.57 10.14
CA THR A 222 -15.44 15.61 10.67
C THR A 222 -15.84 14.17 10.33
N ARG A 223 -17.10 13.79 10.60
CA ARG A 223 -17.58 12.43 10.28
C ARG A 223 -17.58 12.15 8.78
N GLU A 224 -17.97 13.13 7.97
CA GLU A 224 -17.97 12.99 6.52
C GLU A 224 -16.55 12.76 5.97
N ILE A 225 -15.56 13.52 6.47
CA ILE A 225 -14.15 13.33 6.11
C ILE A 225 -13.66 11.94 6.54
N GLU A 226 -13.98 11.51 7.76
CA GLU A 226 -13.60 10.19 8.26
C GLU A 226 -14.22 9.06 7.42
N ASP A 227 -15.51 9.15 7.09
CA ASP A 227 -16.21 8.15 6.28
C ASP A 227 -15.70 8.12 4.83
N ASN A 228 -15.42 9.29 4.25
CA ASN A 228 -14.83 9.39 2.91
C ASN A 228 -13.42 8.79 2.89
N ALA A 229 -12.58 9.10 3.88
CA ALA A 229 -11.23 8.53 4.00
C ALA A 229 -11.27 7.00 4.09
N ILE A 230 -12.20 6.43 4.86
CA ILE A 230 -12.35 4.97 4.96
C ILE A 230 -12.86 4.37 3.66
N LYS A 231 -13.87 4.99 3.02
CA LYS A 231 -14.42 4.52 1.74
C LYS A 231 -13.37 4.51 0.64
N GLN A 232 -12.52 5.53 0.60
CA GLN A 232 -11.42 5.64 -0.33
C GLN A 232 -10.37 4.56 -0.10
N ASN A 233 -9.91 4.40 1.16
CA ASN A 233 -8.95 3.35 1.52
C ASN A 233 -9.50 1.95 1.24
N LEU A 234 -10.78 1.70 1.51
CA LEU A 234 -11.44 0.43 1.21
C LEU A 234 -11.48 0.14 -0.30
N THR A 235 -11.70 1.16 -1.13
CA THR A 235 -11.64 1.02 -2.59
C THR A 235 -10.22 0.75 -3.07
N SER A 236 -9.23 1.50 -2.57
CA SER A 236 -7.82 1.29 -2.88
C SER A 236 -7.35 -0.11 -2.48
N LEU A 237 -7.66 -0.56 -1.27
CA LEU A 237 -7.31 -1.90 -0.77
C LEU A 237 -7.95 -3.01 -1.61
N ARG A 238 -9.20 -2.85 -2.06
CA ARG A 238 -9.81 -3.82 -2.99
C ARG A 238 -9.05 -3.95 -4.29
N ASN A 239 -8.64 -2.84 -4.90
CA ASN A 239 -7.88 -2.86 -6.15
C ASN A 239 -6.52 -3.55 -5.96
N ARG A 240 -5.78 -3.17 -4.91
CA ARG A 240 -4.47 -3.76 -4.57
C ARG A 240 -4.56 -5.25 -4.26
N VAL A 241 -5.65 -5.68 -3.64
CA VAL A 241 -5.88 -7.09 -3.36
C VAL A 241 -6.25 -7.87 -4.62
N ASN A 242 -6.95 -7.28 -5.58
CA ASN A 242 -7.23 -7.92 -6.87
C ASN A 242 -5.93 -8.15 -7.68
N GLU A 243 -4.92 -7.29 -7.52
CA GLU A 243 -3.60 -7.46 -8.14
C GLU A 243 -2.86 -8.72 -7.64
N LEU A 244 -3.17 -9.20 -6.44
CA LEU A 244 -2.59 -10.43 -5.88
C LEU A 244 -3.14 -11.71 -6.53
N GLY A 245 -4.12 -11.62 -7.45
CA GLY A 245 -4.67 -12.79 -8.13
C GLY A 245 -5.50 -13.73 -7.24
N VAL A 246 -5.90 -13.26 -6.06
CA VAL A 246 -6.71 -14.04 -5.10
C VAL A 246 -8.13 -14.15 -5.62
N SER A 247 -8.71 -15.35 -5.55
CA SER A 247 -10.01 -15.61 -6.18
C SER A 247 -11.20 -14.98 -5.44
N GLU A 248 -11.11 -14.78 -4.12
CA GLU A 248 -12.24 -14.28 -3.29
C GLU A 248 -11.73 -13.50 -2.05
N PRO A 249 -11.20 -12.28 -2.22
CA PRO A 249 -10.78 -11.46 -1.08
C PRO A 249 -11.97 -10.82 -0.34
N LEU A 250 -11.90 -10.80 1.00
CA LEU A 250 -12.84 -10.04 1.82
C LEU A 250 -12.18 -8.73 2.27
N VAL A 251 -12.73 -7.59 1.86
CA VAL A 251 -12.31 -6.25 2.31
C VAL A 251 -13.51 -5.51 2.86
N SER A 252 -13.52 -5.27 4.18
CA SER A 252 -14.64 -4.63 4.86
C SER A 252 -14.19 -3.69 5.98
N ARG A 253 -15.04 -2.71 6.30
CA ARG A 253 -14.82 -1.79 7.43
C ARG A 253 -15.12 -2.52 8.74
N GLN A 254 -14.22 -2.42 9.71
CA GLN A 254 -14.40 -2.92 11.06
C GLN A 254 -14.42 -1.74 12.05
N GLY A 255 -15.59 -1.46 12.63
CA GLY A 255 -15.74 -0.35 13.57
C GLY A 255 -15.57 1.03 12.92
N LYS A 256 -15.06 2.01 13.69
CA LYS A 256 -15.02 3.42 13.27
C LYS A 256 -13.89 3.71 12.29
N ASN A 257 -12.68 3.22 12.51
CA ASN A 257 -11.46 3.61 11.77
C ASN A 257 -10.61 2.45 11.25
N ARG A 258 -11.09 1.20 11.35
CA ARG A 258 -10.33 0.03 10.91
C ARG A 258 -10.92 -0.64 9.69
N ILE A 259 -10.06 -1.32 8.93
CA ILE A 259 -10.41 -2.12 7.77
C ILE A 259 -9.83 -3.51 7.98
N VAL A 260 -10.69 -4.52 7.84
CA VAL A 260 -10.29 -5.92 7.83
C VAL A 260 -10.12 -6.40 6.40
N VAL A 261 -9.00 -7.08 6.15
CA VAL A 261 -8.67 -7.70 4.86
C VAL A 261 -8.35 -9.17 5.11
N GLU A 262 -9.08 -10.05 4.44
CA GLU A 262 -8.85 -11.50 4.51
C GLU A 262 -8.56 -12.04 3.12
N LEU A 263 -7.40 -12.71 3.00
CA LEU A 263 -6.94 -13.28 1.74
C LEU A 263 -6.80 -14.79 1.87
N PRO A 264 -7.82 -15.56 1.44
CA PRO A 264 -7.78 -17.01 1.52
C PRO A 264 -6.80 -17.59 0.49
N GLY A 265 -5.96 -18.53 0.93
CA GLY A 265 -5.05 -19.25 0.05
C GLY A 265 -3.88 -18.43 -0.50
N VAL A 266 -3.62 -17.23 0.03
CA VAL A 266 -2.36 -16.52 -0.19
C VAL A 266 -1.24 -17.28 0.50
N GLN A 267 -0.26 -17.68 -0.29
CA GLN A 267 0.93 -18.41 0.13
C GLN A 267 2.02 -17.43 0.58
N ASP A 268 2.34 -16.42 -0.24
CA ASP A 268 3.31 -15.38 0.11
C ASP A 268 2.66 -14.25 0.93
N THR A 269 2.80 -14.36 2.26
CA THR A 269 2.29 -13.35 3.18
C THR A 269 3.13 -12.06 3.19
N ALA A 270 4.40 -12.12 2.80
CA ALA A 270 5.27 -10.95 2.69
C ALA A 270 4.90 -10.12 1.47
N GLU A 271 4.64 -10.76 0.33
CA GLU A 271 4.13 -10.10 -0.87
C GLU A 271 2.78 -9.47 -0.61
N ALA A 272 1.84 -10.19 0.01
CA ALA A 272 0.55 -9.60 0.35
C ALA A 272 0.70 -8.39 1.28
N LYS A 273 1.51 -8.50 2.35
CA LYS A 273 1.79 -7.37 3.25
C LYS A 273 2.46 -6.21 2.51
N ARG A 274 3.37 -6.48 1.57
CA ARG A 274 4.04 -5.47 0.75
C ARG A 274 3.04 -4.76 -0.16
N ILE A 275 2.25 -5.51 -0.93
CA ILE A 275 1.26 -4.95 -1.86
C ILE A 275 0.17 -4.17 -1.13
N ILE A 276 -0.24 -4.58 0.08
CA ILE A 276 -1.26 -3.92 0.92
C ILE A 276 -0.70 -2.78 1.80
N GLY A 277 0.58 -2.85 2.16
CA GLY A 277 1.28 -1.85 2.96
C GLY A 277 1.97 -0.75 2.14
N LYS A 278 2.24 -0.99 0.86
CA LYS A 278 2.82 -0.02 -0.08
C LYS A 278 1.89 1.17 -0.36
N THR A 279 1.92 2.17 0.51
CA THR A 279 1.32 3.49 0.27
C THR A 279 2.25 4.28 -0.65
N ALA A 280 2.41 3.82 -1.89
CA ALA A 280 3.17 4.56 -2.88
C ALA A 280 2.32 5.74 -3.34
N ASN A 281 2.59 6.92 -2.77
CA ASN A 281 1.98 8.14 -3.26
C ASN A 281 2.79 8.61 -4.47
N LEU A 282 2.12 8.61 -5.62
CA LEU A 282 2.63 9.26 -6.81
C LEU A 282 2.23 10.74 -6.76
N GLU A 283 3.17 11.63 -6.99
CA GLU A 283 2.88 13.04 -7.19
C GLU A 283 3.51 13.52 -8.49
N PHE A 284 2.72 14.22 -9.29
CA PHE A 284 3.18 14.81 -10.53
C PHE A 284 3.33 16.31 -10.28
N ARG A 285 4.56 16.81 -10.28
CA ARG A 285 4.88 18.21 -9.99
C ARG A 285 5.60 18.84 -11.18
N LEU A 286 5.28 20.08 -11.52
CA LEU A 286 5.99 20.81 -12.57
C LEU A 286 7.39 21.20 -12.08
N GLU A 287 8.34 21.31 -13.01
CA GLU A 287 9.65 21.90 -12.75
C GLU A 287 9.52 23.34 -12.25
N SER A 288 10.25 23.70 -11.20
CA SER A 288 10.19 25.00 -10.55
C SER A 288 10.72 26.13 -11.43
N ASP A 289 10.04 27.27 -11.41
CA ASP A 289 10.49 28.53 -12.02
C ASP A 289 11.56 29.28 -11.20
N GLY A 290 12.02 28.69 -10.09
CA GLY A 290 13.01 29.26 -9.18
C GLY A 290 12.45 30.15 -8.07
N ARG A 291 11.15 30.50 -8.07
CA ARG A 291 10.52 31.32 -7.02
C ARG A 291 10.16 30.52 -5.78
N SER A 292 9.72 29.29 -5.98
CA SER A 292 9.41 28.33 -4.92
C SER A 292 9.58 26.91 -5.44
N GLY A 293 10.07 26.01 -4.61
CA GLY A 293 10.22 24.63 -5.01
C GLY A 293 11.22 23.88 -4.15
N GLU A 294 10.97 22.59 -4.05
CA GLU A 294 11.77 21.61 -3.33
C GLU A 294 12.73 20.91 -4.30
N THR A 295 13.92 20.57 -3.81
CA THR A 295 14.96 19.95 -4.64
C THR A 295 15.02 18.47 -4.32
N PHE A 296 14.94 17.64 -5.35
CA PHE A 296 14.97 16.19 -5.26
C PHE A 296 16.15 15.62 -6.03
N ASP A 297 16.76 14.57 -5.48
CA ASP A 297 17.80 13.84 -6.17
C ASP A 297 17.17 12.97 -7.27
N PHE A 298 17.57 13.18 -8.52
CA PHE A 298 17.09 12.40 -9.65
C PHE A 298 18.11 11.29 -9.99
N ARG A 299 17.68 10.03 -10.00
CA ARG A 299 18.55 8.89 -10.34
C ARG A 299 18.36 8.52 -11.80
N THR A 300 19.46 8.45 -12.55
CA THR A 300 19.49 7.87 -13.89
C THR A 300 20.07 6.44 -13.83
N PRO A 301 19.80 5.59 -14.83
CA PRO A 301 20.41 4.26 -14.91
C PRO A 301 21.95 4.26 -14.85
N SER A 302 22.58 5.39 -15.18
CA SER A 302 24.04 5.60 -15.16
C SER A 302 24.57 6.20 -13.84
N GLY A 303 23.73 6.47 -12.84
CA GLY A 303 24.13 7.02 -11.55
C GLY A 303 23.23 8.17 -11.08
N GLN A 304 23.83 9.18 -10.43
CA GLN A 304 23.09 10.37 -9.98
C GLN A 304 22.97 11.37 -11.14
N GLY A 305 21.74 11.67 -11.53
CA GLY A 305 21.41 12.74 -12.46
C GLY A 305 21.43 14.11 -11.78
N PRO A 306 21.28 15.20 -12.55
CA PRO A 306 21.17 16.54 -11.97
C PRO A 306 19.93 16.62 -11.07
N ASN A 307 20.08 17.24 -9.91
CA ASN A 307 18.97 17.44 -8.98
C ASN A 307 17.82 18.19 -9.68
N ALA A 308 16.59 17.68 -9.52
CA ALA A 308 15.40 18.27 -10.09
C ALA A 308 14.75 19.18 -9.04
N ARG A 309 14.50 20.45 -9.40
CA ARG A 309 13.75 21.35 -8.55
C ARG A 309 12.30 21.39 -9.02
N LEU A 310 11.38 21.01 -8.15
CA LEU A 310 9.96 20.89 -8.48
C LEU A 310 9.12 21.87 -7.67
N GLU A 311 8.02 22.34 -8.23
CA GLU A 311 7.06 23.18 -7.50
C GLU A 311 6.49 22.42 -6.29
N ASN A 312 6.16 23.14 -5.21
CA ASN A 312 5.62 22.50 -4.01
C ASN A 312 4.20 21.93 -4.21
N LYS A 313 3.50 22.36 -5.27
CA LYS A 313 2.12 21.97 -5.54
C LYS A 313 2.09 20.83 -6.57
N ALA A 314 1.49 19.71 -6.20
CA ALA A 314 1.19 18.64 -7.14
C ALA A 314 0.09 19.07 -8.14
N VAL A 315 0.30 18.75 -9.41
CA VAL A 315 -0.68 18.89 -10.50
C VAL A 315 -1.77 17.85 -10.35
N ILE A 316 -1.35 16.59 -10.24
CA ILE A 316 -2.20 15.43 -9.92
C ILE A 316 -1.44 14.50 -8.98
N THR A 317 -2.19 13.58 -8.36
CA THR A 317 -1.65 12.56 -7.46
C THR A 317 -1.99 11.16 -7.98
N GLY A 318 -1.39 10.13 -7.37
CA GLY A 318 -1.66 8.72 -7.68
C GLY A 318 -3.12 8.32 -7.55
N GLU A 319 -3.92 9.04 -6.76
CA GLU A 319 -5.36 8.79 -6.63
C GLU A 319 -6.14 9.04 -7.93
N ASN A 320 -5.56 9.83 -8.83
CA ASN A 320 -6.14 10.14 -10.13
C ASN A 320 -5.70 9.14 -11.21
N VAL A 321 -4.90 8.13 -10.87
CA VAL A 321 -4.45 7.07 -11.78
C VAL A 321 -5.42 5.91 -11.68
N THR A 322 -6.04 5.54 -12.80
CA THR A 322 -6.94 4.39 -12.89
C THR A 322 -6.21 3.10 -13.21
N ASP A 323 -5.11 3.18 -13.97
CA ASP A 323 -4.33 2.02 -14.40
C ASP A 323 -2.88 2.42 -14.66
N ALA A 324 -1.95 1.50 -14.44
CA ALA A 324 -0.55 1.68 -14.73
C ALA A 324 0.07 0.36 -15.21
N ARG A 325 0.61 0.34 -16.42
CA ARG A 325 1.13 -0.88 -17.05
C ARG A 325 2.52 -0.67 -17.62
N ALA A 326 3.41 -1.62 -17.35
CA ALA A 326 4.67 -1.71 -18.06
C ALA A 326 4.39 -2.05 -19.54
N SER A 327 5.01 -1.29 -20.43
CA SER A 327 4.95 -1.51 -21.88
C SER A 327 6.33 -1.23 -22.48
N PHE A 328 6.47 -1.41 -23.79
CA PHE A 328 7.68 -1.04 -24.52
C PHE A 328 7.34 0.06 -25.50
N ASP A 329 8.24 1.03 -25.65
CA ASP A 329 8.13 2.05 -26.69
C ASP A 329 8.40 1.44 -28.09
N GLU A 330 8.20 2.24 -29.14
CA GLU A 330 8.45 1.82 -30.54
C GLU A 330 9.92 1.43 -30.79
N ASN A 331 10.83 1.84 -29.91
CA ASN A 331 12.26 1.57 -29.97
C ASN A 331 12.66 0.38 -29.08
N GLY A 332 11.70 -0.34 -28.49
CA GLY A 332 11.93 -1.50 -27.62
C GLY A 332 12.45 -1.16 -26.23
N ARG A 333 12.36 0.11 -25.79
CA ARG A 333 12.75 0.52 -24.43
C ARG A 333 11.56 0.33 -23.47
N PRO A 334 11.80 -0.16 -22.25
CA PRO A 334 10.74 -0.29 -21.26
C PRO A 334 10.20 1.09 -20.86
N GLN A 335 8.88 1.22 -20.81
CA GLN A 335 8.15 2.41 -20.39
C GLN A 335 6.97 2.03 -19.49
N VAL A 336 6.44 2.99 -18.73
CA VAL A 336 5.23 2.80 -17.94
C VAL A 336 4.13 3.67 -18.55
N SER A 337 3.05 3.03 -19.00
CA SER A 337 1.83 3.72 -19.45
C SER A 337 0.93 3.94 -18.24
N ILE A 338 0.41 5.15 -18.10
CA ILE A 338 -0.45 5.56 -16.98
C ILE A 338 -1.76 6.09 -17.56
N ASP A 339 -2.88 5.51 -17.14
CA ASP A 339 -4.22 5.98 -17.47
C ASP A 339 -4.76 6.79 -16.30
N LEU A 340 -5.31 7.97 -16.60
CA LEU A 340 -5.87 8.88 -15.62
C LEU A 340 -7.40 8.83 -15.64
N ASP A 341 -8.02 9.07 -14.48
CA ASP A 341 -9.45 9.30 -14.39
C ASP A 341 -9.84 10.64 -15.06
N ALA A 342 -11.15 10.87 -15.24
CA ALA A 342 -11.64 12.08 -15.89
C ALA A 342 -11.19 13.37 -15.19
N LYS A 343 -11.08 13.36 -13.85
CA LYS A 343 -10.66 14.51 -13.05
C LYS A 343 -9.16 14.79 -13.24
N GLY A 344 -8.32 13.76 -13.13
CA GLY A 344 -6.88 13.81 -13.33
C GLY A 344 -6.52 14.19 -14.75
N GLY A 345 -7.21 13.63 -15.75
CA GLY A 345 -7.03 14.01 -17.15
C GLY A 345 -7.33 15.50 -17.40
N TRP A 346 -8.39 16.03 -16.80
CA TRP A 346 -8.71 17.47 -16.89
C TRP A 346 -7.67 18.34 -16.20
N GLN A 347 -7.24 17.98 -14.98
CA GLN A 347 -6.22 18.72 -14.22
C GLN A 347 -4.86 18.71 -14.93
N MET A 348 -4.45 17.55 -15.44
CA MET A 348 -3.21 17.39 -16.20
C MET A 348 -3.28 18.17 -17.51
N GLY A 349 -4.39 18.10 -18.25
CA GLY A 349 -4.60 18.88 -19.47
C GLY A 349 -4.54 20.39 -19.22
N TYR A 350 -5.20 20.87 -18.15
CA TYR A 350 -5.17 22.28 -17.77
C TYR A 350 -3.76 22.75 -17.38
N ALA A 351 -3.05 21.97 -16.57
CA ALA A 351 -1.69 22.30 -16.14
C ALA A 351 -0.68 22.23 -17.29
N THR A 352 -0.77 21.27 -18.19
CA THR A 352 0.18 21.10 -19.30
C THR A 352 -0.04 22.11 -20.43
N ARG A 353 -1.27 22.60 -20.64
CA ARG A 353 -1.63 23.56 -21.71
C ARG A 353 -0.72 24.79 -21.72
N ASP A 354 -0.48 25.37 -20.55
CA ASP A 354 0.27 26.61 -20.40
C ASP A 354 1.76 26.36 -20.07
N ASN A 355 2.19 25.09 -20.00
CA ASN A 355 3.52 24.67 -19.53
C ASN A 355 4.26 23.73 -20.50
N ILE A 356 3.95 23.81 -21.79
CA ILE A 356 4.62 23.03 -22.83
C ILE A 356 6.12 23.37 -22.86
N GLY A 357 6.96 22.33 -22.77
CA GLY A 357 8.42 22.46 -22.77
C GLY A 357 9.06 22.56 -21.37
N ARG A 358 8.27 22.72 -20.31
CA ARG A 358 8.74 22.57 -18.91
C ARG A 358 8.75 21.10 -18.52
N ALA A 359 9.74 20.66 -17.75
CA ALA A 359 9.78 19.27 -17.30
C ALA A 359 8.66 18.98 -16.27
N LEU A 360 8.14 17.75 -16.30
CA LEU A 360 7.20 17.23 -15.30
C LEU A 360 7.93 16.18 -14.47
N GLY A 361 8.11 16.46 -13.19
CA GLY A 361 8.67 15.51 -12.23
C GLY A 361 7.60 14.54 -11.75
N VAL A 362 7.92 13.25 -11.77
CA VAL A 362 7.11 12.19 -11.15
C VAL A 362 7.82 11.75 -9.87
N LEU A 363 7.22 12.05 -8.73
CA LEU A 363 7.74 11.65 -7.43
C LEU A 363 7.09 10.35 -7.00
N PHE A 364 7.93 9.40 -6.64
CA PHE A 364 7.51 8.17 -5.98
C PHE A 364 7.84 8.29 -4.50
N ILE A 365 6.83 8.62 -3.69
CA ILE A 365 6.98 8.78 -2.25
C ILE A 365 6.68 7.44 -1.59
N GLU A 366 7.72 6.82 -1.03
CA GLU A 366 7.62 5.56 -0.29
C GLU A 366 7.87 5.81 1.19
N TYR A 367 6.91 5.43 2.03
CA TYR A 367 7.08 5.43 3.47
C TYR A 367 7.81 4.15 3.88
N LYS A 368 9.05 4.30 4.36
CA LYS A 368 9.84 3.19 4.89
C LYS A 368 9.65 3.10 6.40
N THR A 369 9.10 1.98 6.88
CA THR A 369 9.08 1.67 8.30
C THR A 369 10.49 1.27 8.73
N ARG A 370 11.08 2.01 9.68
CA ARG A 370 12.31 1.58 10.37
C ARG A 370 11.89 0.80 11.60
N LEU A 371 12.40 -0.42 11.74
CA LEU A 371 12.25 -1.22 12.94
C LEU A 371 13.35 -0.80 13.92
N ASP A 372 12.98 -0.19 15.03
CA ASP A 372 13.89 0.05 16.15
C ASP A 372 13.76 -1.12 17.12
N LYS A 373 14.87 -1.81 17.41
CA LYS A 373 14.92 -2.88 18.42
C LYS A 373 14.94 -2.24 19.80
N SER A 374 14.00 -2.60 20.67
CA SER A 374 14.04 -2.27 22.09
C SER A 374 13.94 -3.55 22.90
N ILE A 375 14.95 -3.82 23.72
CA ILE A 375 14.94 -4.92 24.67
C ILE A 375 13.92 -4.56 25.76
N ASP A 376 13.04 -5.51 26.10
CA ASP A 376 12.08 -5.32 27.19
C ASP A 376 12.79 -5.32 28.55
N GLU A 377 12.07 -5.01 29.63
CA GLU A 377 12.64 -5.00 30.99
C GLU A 377 13.12 -6.39 31.46
N ASN A 378 12.79 -7.47 30.73
CA ASN A 378 13.16 -8.85 31.06
C ASN A 378 14.37 -9.36 30.27
N GLY A 379 14.95 -8.54 29.38
CA GLY A 379 16.12 -8.93 28.59
C GLY A 379 15.78 -9.78 27.36
N GLU A 380 14.51 -9.86 26.97
CA GLU A 380 14.08 -10.49 25.72
C GLU A 380 13.98 -9.46 24.59
N LEU A 381 14.32 -9.90 23.38
CA LEU A 381 14.47 -9.07 22.18
C LEU A 381 13.13 -8.63 21.56
#